data_AF-A0A645C019-F1
#
_entry.id   AF-A0A645C019-F1
#
_cell.length_a   1.000
_cell.length_b   1.000
_cell.length_c   1.000
_cell.angle_alpha   90.00
_cell.angle_beta   90.00
_cell.angle_gamma   90.00
#
_symmetry.space_group_name_H-M   'P 1'
#
loop_
_entity.id
_entity.type
_entity.pdbx_description
1 polymer ?
#
loop_
_entity_poly.entity_id
_entity_poly.type
_entity_poly.pdbx_seq_one_letter_code
_entity_poly.pdbx_strand_id
1 'polypeptide(L)'
;MKNFYMKYKNHVGIIVDSIIIVLGLYAKNYIFAIMGLVLLLLTLYVYRLEKRNAEEKAKEIAAKQAYKAEQKRLNKGKKKKKKKKRY
;
A
#
# COMPACT_ATOMS: atom_id res chain seq x y z
N MET A 1 9.37 -15.47 -0.94
CA MET A 1 9.29 -15.11 0.50
C MET A 1 8.92 -13.65 0.77
N LYS A 2 9.44 -12.65 0.03
CA LYS A 2 9.14 -11.21 0.24
C LYS A 2 7.65 -10.85 0.25
N ASN A 3 6.84 -11.47 -0.62
CA ASN A 3 5.41 -11.16 -0.73
C ASN A 3 4.57 -11.65 0.45
N PHE A 4 4.98 -12.72 1.14
CA PHE A 4 4.24 -13.23 2.29
C PHE A 4 4.42 -12.29 3.50
N TYR A 5 5.66 -11.85 3.71
CA TYR A 5 5.99 -10.87 4.74
C TYR A 5 5.28 -9.54 4.51
N MET A 6 5.21 -9.02 3.28
CA MET A 6 4.45 -7.79 3.01
C MET A 6 2.95 -7.93 3.22
N LYS A 7 2.37 -9.11 2.94
CA LYS A 7 0.92 -9.34 3.08
C LYS A 7 0.50 -9.50 4.54
N TYR A 8 1.37 -10.04 5.40
CA TYR A 8 1.09 -10.30 6.82
C TYR A 8 1.88 -9.42 7.80
N LYS A 9 2.72 -8.50 7.32
CA LYS A 9 3.60 -7.63 8.15
C LYS A 9 2.81 -6.96 9.28
N ASN A 10 1.62 -6.50 8.94
CA ASN A 10 0.80 -5.71 9.83
C ASN A 10 0.02 -6.60 10.82
N HIS A 11 -0.25 -7.86 10.48
CA HIS A 11 -0.76 -8.85 11.45
C HIS A 11 0.33 -9.31 12.42
N VAL A 12 1.56 -9.49 11.97
CA VAL A 12 2.68 -9.87 12.83
C VAL A 12 2.96 -8.77 13.87
N GLY A 13 2.94 -7.49 13.46
CA GLY A 13 3.08 -6.36 14.39
C GLY A 13 2.01 -6.36 15.48
N ILE A 14 0.73 -6.51 15.09
CA ILE A 14 -0.39 -6.54 16.05
C ILE A 14 -0.27 -7.71 17.03
N ILE A 15 0.17 -8.89 16.58
CA ILE A 15 0.36 -10.06 17.44
C ILE A 15 1.48 -9.81 18.46
N VAL A 16 2.62 -9.27 18.01
CA VAL A 16 3.75 -8.95 18.89
C VAL A 16 3.38 -7.88 19.91
N ASP A 17 2.71 -6.81 19.49
CA ASP A 17 2.25 -5.74 20.38
C ASP A 17 1.28 -6.27 21.44
N SER A 18 0.36 -7.17 21.03
CA SER A 18 -0.58 -7.83 21.95
C SER A 18 0.12 -8.69 22.99
N ILE A 19 1.17 -9.42 22.60
CA ILE A 19 1.98 -10.23 23.52
C ILE A 19 2.69 -9.35 24.55
N ILE A 20 3.25 -8.22 24.12
CA ILE A 20 3.93 -7.25 25.02
C ILE A 20 2.94 -6.68 26.04
N ILE A 21 1.72 -6.34 25.62
CA ILE A 21 0.68 -5.84 26.52
C ILE A 21 0.30 -6.90 27.57
N VAL A 22 0.07 -8.15 27.15
CA VAL A 22 -0.27 -9.25 28.06
C VAL A 22 0.85 -9.55 29.04
N LEU A 23 2.11 -9.56 28.59
CA LEU A 23 3.29 -9.73 29.45
C LEU A 23 3.45 -8.57 30.44
N GLY A 24 3.23 -7.33 30.00
CA GLY A 24 3.29 -6.14 30.86
C GLY A 24 2.23 -6.17 31.95
N LEU A 25 1.00 -6.58 31.62
CA LEU A 25 -0.09 -6.77 32.59
C LEU A 25 0.21 -7.92 33.56
N TYR A 26 0.71 -9.06 33.06
CA TYR A 26 1.07 -10.21 33.89
C TYR A 26 2.18 -9.88 34.90
N ALA A 27 3.19 -9.11 34.48
CA ALA A 27 4.27 -8.66 35.34
C ALA A 27 3.87 -7.49 36.28
N LYS A 28 2.61 -7.03 36.25
CA LYS A 28 2.14 -5.78 36.91
C LYS A 28 2.99 -4.54 36.58
N ASN A 29 3.75 -4.60 35.49
CA ASN A 29 4.59 -3.51 35.01
C ASN A 29 3.82 -2.69 33.98
N TYR A 30 3.02 -1.76 34.48
CA TYR A 30 2.16 -0.89 33.68
C TYR A 30 2.93 -0.09 32.61
N ILE A 31 4.22 0.20 32.82
CA ILE A 31 5.08 0.86 31.83
C ILE A 31 5.19 0.02 30.54
N PHE A 32 5.33 -1.30 30.67
CA PHE A 32 5.38 -2.20 29.51
C PHE A 32 4.04 -2.31 28.81
N ALA A 33 2.93 -2.34 29.56
CA ALA A 33 1.59 -2.34 28.99
C ALA A 33 1.32 -1.04 28.19
N ILE A 34 1.71 0.12 28.73
CA ILE A 34 1.59 1.42 28.05
C ILE A 34 2.46 1.46 26.79
N MET A 35 3.71 1.00 26.86
CA MET A 35 4.58 0.92 25.67
C MET A 35 3.98 0.03 24.58
N GLY A 36 3.43 -1.14 24.93
CA GLY A 36 2.76 -2.01 23.95
C GLY A 36 1.54 -1.33 23.31
N LEU A 37 0.80 -0.54 24.09
CA LEU A 37 -0.34 0.24 23.58
C LEU A 37 0.08 1.36 22.61
N VAL A 38 1.18 2.05 22.92
CA VAL A 38 1.78 3.07 22.03
C VAL A 38 2.27 2.45 20.73
N LEU A 39 2.96 1.30 20.81
CA LEU A 39 3.40 0.55 19.64
C LEU A 39 2.22 0.14 18.76
N LEU A 40 1.14 -0.36 19.36
CA LEU A 40 -0.06 -0.77 18.63
C LEU A 40 -0.72 0.42 17.89
N LEU A 41 -0.78 1.60 18.51
CA LEU A 41 -1.27 2.82 17.87
C LEU A 41 -0.39 3.24 16.68
N LEU A 42 0.94 3.16 16.83
CA LEU A 42 1.90 3.41 15.76
C LEU A 42 1.74 2.41 14.60
N THR A 43 1.57 1.12 14.89
CA THR A 43 1.31 0.06 13.91
C THR A 43 0.03 0.37 13.12
N LEU A 44 -1.05 0.79 13.78
CA LEU A 44 -2.31 1.20 13.14
C LEU A 44 -2.17 2.47 12.30
N TYR A 45 -1.38 3.45 12.76
CA TYR A 45 -1.12 4.67 12.01
C TYR A 45 -0.37 4.39 10.71
N VAL A 46 0.72 3.62 10.78
CA VAL A 46 1.50 3.19 9.62
C VAL A 46 0.65 2.36 8.66
N TYR A 47 -0.19 1.46 9.18
CA TYR A 47 -1.14 0.69 8.36
C TYR A 47 -2.03 1.59 7.50
N ARG A 48 -2.60 2.64 8.12
CA ARG A 48 -3.48 3.58 7.42
C ARG A 48 -2.73 4.39 6.36
N LEU A 49 -1.48 4.76 6.65
CA LEU A 49 -0.60 5.49 5.73
C LEU A 49 -0.19 4.63 4.53
N GLU A 50 0.21 3.37 4.76
CA GLU A 50 0.56 2.43 3.70
C GLU A 50 -0.61 2.16 2.76
N LYS A 51 -1.84 2.01 3.31
CA LYS A 51 -3.04 1.77 2.50
C LYS A 51 -3.33 2.94 1.55
N ARG A 52 -3.22 4.19 2.03
CA ARG A 52 -3.37 5.40 1.21
C ARG A 52 -2.34 5.46 0.07
N ASN A 53 -1.07 5.21 0.40
CA ASN A 53 0.01 5.20 -0.60
C ASN A 53 -0.13 4.07 -1.63
N ALA A 54 -0.65 2.90 -1.23
CA ALA A 54 -0.92 1.80 -2.14
C ALA A 54 -2.06 2.15 -3.12
N GLU A 55 -3.11 2.81 -2.64
CA GLU A 55 -4.22 3.28 -3.46
C GLU A 55 -3.78 4.36 -4.46
N GLU A 56 -2.97 5.34 -4.04
CA GLU A 56 -2.43 6.35 -4.95
C GLU A 56 -1.50 5.76 -6.00
N LYS A 57 -0.59 4.85 -5.62
CA LYS A 57 0.26 4.14 -6.59
C LYS A 57 -0.55 3.32 -7.58
N ALA A 58 -1.61 2.66 -7.13
CA ALA A 58 -2.51 1.92 -8.02
C ALA A 58 -3.22 2.85 -9.01
N LYS A 59 -3.70 4.01 -8.55
CA LYS A 59 -4.32 5.04 -9.40
C LYS A 59 -3.32 5.60 -10.41
N GLU A 60 -2.08 5.88 -10.00
CA GLU A 60 -1.06 6.42 -10.89
C GLU A 60 -0.64 5.41 -11.97
N ILE A 61 -0.54 4.13 -11.62
CA ILE A 61 -0.27 3.05 -12.58
C ILE A 61 -1.43 2.90 -13.57
N ALA A 62 -2.68 2.95 -13.09
CA ALA A 62 -3.87 2.88 -13.93
C ALA A 62 -3.95 4.10 -14.88
N ALA A 63 -3.67 5.31 -14.38
CA ALA A 63 -3.63 6.53 -15.17
C ALA A 63 -2.53 6.49 -16.24
N LYS A 64 -1.33 6.01 -15.90
CA LYS A 64 -0.23 5.82 -16.87
C LYS A 64 -0.59 4.80 -17.95
N GLN A 65 -1.29 3.73 -17.60
CA GLN A 65 -1.76 2.74 -18.58
C GLN A 65 -2.84 3.32 -19.50
N ALA A 66 -3.82 4.03 -18.95
CA ALA A 66 -4.87 4.70 -19.72
C ALA A 66 -4.27 5.73 -20.71
N TYR A 67 -3.35 6.56 -20.25
CA TYR A 67 -2.64 7.53 -21.08
C TYR A 67 -1.84 6.87 -22.21
N LYS A 68 -1.13 5.77 -21.92
CA LYS A 68 -0.42 4.99 -22.96
C LYS A 68 -1.38 4.38 -23.98
N ALA A 69 -2.54 3.88 -23.55
CA ALA A 69 -3.55 3.33 -24.43
C ALA A 69 -4.16 4.41 -25.34
N GLU A 70 -4.44 5.59 -24.78
CA GLU A 70 -4.98 6.74 -25.51
C GLU A 70 -3.99 7.29 -26.54
N GLN A 71 -2.72 7.45 -26.17
CA GLN A 71 -1.65 7.80 -27.11
C GLN A 71 -1.52 6.79 -28.27
N LYS A 72 -1.62 5.48 -27.99
CA LYS A 72 -1.61 4.45 -29.04
C LYS A 72 -2.82 4.55 -29.98
N ARG A 73 -4.01 4.90 -29.46
CA ARG A 73 -5.22 5.12 -30.29
C ARG A 73 -5.07 6.35 -31.18
N LEU A 74 -4.59 7.46 -30.62
CA LEU A 74 -4.35 8.71 -31.35
C LEU A 74 -3.30 8.53 -32.46
N ASN A 75 -2.20 7.81 -32.19
CA ASN A 75 -1.18 7.52 -33.20
C ASN A 75 -1.68 6.59 -34.33
N LYS A 76 -2.55 5.61 -34.02
CA LYS A 76 -3.24 4.81 -35.05
C LYS A 76 -4.16 5.66 -35.94
N GLY A 77 -4.90 6.60 -35.34
CA GLY A 77 -5.76 7.54 -36.07
C GLY A 77 -4.99 8.47 -37.01
N LYS A 78 -3.87 9.04 -36.53
CA LYS A 78 -2.97 9.88 -37.35
C LYS A 78 -2.34 9.09 -38.51
N LYS A 79 -1.89 7.85 -38.28
CA LYS A 79 -1.38 6.96 -39.35
C LYS A 79 -2.43 6.67 -40.42
N LYS A 80 -3.68 6.40 -40.04
CA LYS A 80 -4.79 6.18 -40.99
C LYS A 80 -5.07 7.43 -41.84
N LYS A 81 -5.14 8.63 -41.23
CA LYS A 81 -5.31 9.89 -41.97
C LYS A 81 -4.15 10.18 -42.93
N LYS A 82 -2.90 9.89 -42.54
CA LYS A 82 -1.71 10.11 -43.39
C LYS A 82 -1.68 9.17 -44.60
N LYS A 83 -2.13 7.91 -44.46
CA LYS A 83 -2.29 6.97 -45.58
C LYS A 83 -3.36 7.44 -46.58
N LYS A 84 -4.48 7.98 -46.11
CA LYS A 84 -5.59 8.47 -46.95
C LYS A 84 -5.30 9.75 -47.75
N LYS A 85 -4.25 10.50 -47.42
CA LYS A 85 -3.78 11.68 -48.16
C LYS A 85 -2.70 11.37 -49.20
N ARG A 86 -2.17 10.15 -49.20
CA ARG A 86 -1.09 9.69 -50.11
C ARG A 86 -1.62 8.91 -51.31
N TYR A 87 -2.91 8.58 -51.29
CA TYR A 87 -3.72 8.11 -52.42
C TYR A 87 -4.66 9.25 -52.79
#